data_AF-A0A8J6C3L6-F1
#
_entry.id   AF-A0A8J6C3L6-F1
#
_cell.length_a   1.000
_cell.length_b   1.000
_cell.length_c   1.000
_cell.angle_alpha   90.00
_cell.angle_beta   90.00
_cell.angle_gamma   90.00
#
_symmetry.space_group_name_H-M   'P 1'
#
loop_
_entity.id
_entity.type
_entity.pdbx_description
1 polymer ?
#
loop_
_entity_poly.entity_id
_entity_poly.type
_entity_poly.pdbx_seq_one_letter_code
_entity_poly.pdbx_strand_id
1 'polypeptide(L)'
;MGSTDKTYWPTDADVPRVYDPPQRKASFANQVMLCYVTGHRNPLCVRFPCCVAQVLRSGFCNPGVEYFSLTDPDTALERMLSNTAHPNCPAEQKAVFWMEDNIAGEVLITVQDAEWSADGTVGTKTNRLNWTRDPTCFASLLGSPLYFRAVGPAEVTLRYSPDRKWIMIHGAKTFWMRVLQADDTLTTPDGAPLSGVEPGDFMRITWKDPTDPSSGLAYQYLWKKIAWLDGAGRLVKSKRYDGVLQQAQMAMPAGSTPWCGFFNCCLTKQQRMNQYLPLSNLQYVVVPPRTASIQRV
;
A
#
# COMPACT_ATOMS: atom_id res chain seq x y z
N MET A 1 -7.08 31.14 17.32
CA MET A 1 -5.68 30.68 17.08
C MET A 1 -5.56 30.34 15.61
N GLY A 2 -5.15 31.30 14.79
CA GLY A 2 -4.89 31.08 13.36
C GLY A 2 -3.52 30.44 13.19
N SER A 3 -3.46 29.12 13.15
CA SER A 3 -2.31 28.43 12.59
C SER A 3 -2.31 28.73 11.10
N THR A 4 -1.38 29.58 10.66
CA THR A 4 -1.02 29.67 9.25
C THR A 4 -0.22 28.42 8.90
N ASP A 5 -0.93 27.30 8.87
CA ASP A 5 -0.40 26.05 8.35
C ASP A 5 -0.23 26.26 6.84
N LYS A 6 0.89 26.90 6.46
CA LYS A 6 1.33 27.00 5.08
C LYS A 6 1.76 25.59 4.67
N THR A 7 0.77 24.73 4.44
CA THR A 7 0.97 23.44 3.84
C THR A 7 1.62 23.71 2.48
N TYR A 8 2.89 23.37 2.36
CA TYR A 8 3.60 23.37 1.09
C TYR A 8 2.93 22.35 0.18
N TRP A 9 2.45 22.77 -0.98
CA TRP A 9 1.96 21.84 -2.01
C TRP A 9 3.03 21.72 -3.10
N PRO A 10 3.45 20.50 -3.43
CA PRO A 10 4.34 20.28 -4.57
C PRO A 10 3.69 20.78 -5.87
N THR A 11 4.52 21.24 -6.78
CA THR A 11 4.11 21.76 -8.09
C THR A 11 4.21 20.67 -9.17
N ASP A 12 3.70 20.93 -10.37
CA ASP A 12 3.83 20.00 -11.51
C ASP A 12 5.29 19.78 -11.94
N ALA A 13 6.20 20.72 -11.62
CA ALA A 13 7.63 20.59 -11.86
C ALA A 13 8.29 19.57 -10.92
N ASP A 14 7.66 19.28 -9.77
CA ASP A 14 8.18 18.37 -8.74
C ASP A 14 7.81 16.90 -9.01
N VAL A 15 6.98 16.62 -10.01
CA VAL A 15 6.58 15.26 -10.38
C VAL A 15 7.77 14.51 -10.98
N PRO A 16 8.21 13.38 -10.41
CA PRO A 16 9.22 12.54 -11.04
C PRO A 16 8.69 11.98 -12.37
N ARG A 17 9.22 12.47 -13.50
CA ARG A 17 8.84 12.01 -14.84
C ARG A 17 9.41 10.63 -15.16
N VAL A 18 10.53 10.28 -14.56
CA VAL A 18 11.09 8.93 -14.61
C VAL A 18 10.60 8.15 -13.40
N TYR A 19 9.87 7.06 -13.63
CA TYR A 19 9.47 6.12 -12.60
C TYR A 19 10.61 5.12 -12.38
N ASP A 20 11.44 5.42 -11.37
CA ASP A 20 12.61 4.63 -10.99
C ASP A 20 12.66 4.46 -9.46
N PRO A 21 11.76 3.61 -8.90
CA PRO A 21 11.62 3.44 -7.46
C PRO A 21 12.97 3.17 -6.77
N PRO A 22 13.41 4.04 -5.83
CA PRO A 22 14.68 3.84 -5.13
C PRO A 22 14.77 2.47 -4.47
N GLN A 23 13.64 1.96 -3.96
CA GLN A 23 13.55 0.66 -3.31
C GLN A 23 13.62 -0.55 -4.25
N ARG A 24 13.81 -0.36 -5.55
CA ARG A 24 14.11 -1.47 -6.49
C ARG A 24 15.59 -1.59 -6.82
N LYS A 25 16.40 -0.62 -6.40
CA LYS A 25 17.83 -0.55 -6.72
C LYS A 25 18.65 -1.40 -5.76
N ALA A 26 19.73 -1.99 -6.27
CA ALA A 26 20.71 -2.73 -5.47
C ALA A 26 21.28 -1.92 -4.27
N SER A 27 21.37 -0.60 -4.38
CA SER A 27 21.81 0.27 -3.28
C SER A 27 20.86 0.27 -2.08
N PHE A 28 19.57 0.06 -2.31
CA PHE A 28 18.54 -0.01 -1.25
C PHE A 28 18.66 -1.29 -0.41
N ALA A 29 19.26 -2.35 -0.96
CA ALA A 29 19.50 -3.60 -0.26
C ALA A 29 20.34 -3.45 1.04
N ASN A 30 21.07 -2.34 1.20
CA ASN A 30 21.82 -2.07 2.44
C ASN A 30 20.94 -1.42 3.53
N GLN A 31 19.79 -0.86 3.17
CA GLN A 31 18.85 -0.21 4.10
C GLN A 31 17.81 -1.19 4.64
N VAL A 32 17.48 -2.23 3.86
CA VAL A 32 16.67 -3.35 4.32
C VAL A 32 17.54 -4.31 5.13
N MET A 33 17.00 -4.85 6.23
CA MET A 33 17.73 -5.78 7.10
C MET A 33 18.29 -6.96 6.29
N LEU A 34 19.49 -7.43 6.66
CA LEU A 34 20.11 -8.63 6.07
C LEU A 34 19.17 -9.85 6.16
N CYS A 35 18.37 -9.92 7.22
CA CYS A 35 17.37 -10.97 7.38
C CYS A 35 16.22 -10.78 6.37
N TYR A 36 15.86 -11.85 5.67
CA TYR A 36 14.72 -11.99 4.76
C TYR A 36 13.37 -11.89 5.50
N VAL A 37 13.26 -11.04 6.53
CA VAL A 37 12.05 -10.90 7.33
C VAL A 37 10.96 -10.08 6.64
N THR A 38 11.33 -9.25 5.67
CA THR A 38 10.47 -8.25 5.04
C THR A 38 9.96 -8.62 3.65
N GLY A 39 10.48 -9.68 3.01
CA GLY A 39 10.02 -10.10 1.67
C GLY A 39 8.59 -10.64 1.71
N HIS A 40 7.80 -10.35 0.67
CA HIS A 40 6.36 -10.70 0.61
C HIS A 40 6.08 -12.19 0.86
N ARG A 41 6.95 -13.09 0.38
CA ARG A 41 6.81 -14.55 0.50
C ARG A 41 7.68 -15.19 1.56
N ASN A 42 8.17 -14.39 2.49
CA ASN A 42 9.01 -14.90 3.55
C ASN A 42 8.27 -15.99 4.35
N PRO A 43 8.79 -17.23 4.43
CA PRO A 43 8.14 -18.31 5.17
C PRO A 43 8.15 -18.07 6.69
N LEU A 44 8.98 -17.14 7.19
CA LEU A 44 9.09 -16.87 8.61
C LEU A 44 7.80 -16.29 9.14
N CYS A 45 7.31 -16.99 10.15
CA CYS A 45 6.09 -16.70 10.85
C CYS A 45 4.81 -16.82 10.05
N VAL A 46 4.87 -17.45 8.87
CA VAL A 46 3.67 -17.90 8.15
C VAL A 46 3.07 -19.14 8.84
N ARG A 47 3.91 -20.05 9.36
CA ARG A 47 3.50 -21.30 10.02
C ARG A 47 4.18 -21.50 11.39
N PHE A 48 3.61 -22.38 12.21
CA PHE A 48 4.16 -22.84 13.50
C PHE A 48 5.63 -23.28 13.34
N PRO A 49 6.54 -22.97 14.30
CA PRO A 49 6.32 -22.57 15.68
C PRO A 49 6.39 -21.07 16.00
N CYS A 50 6.31 -20.15 15.02
CA CYS A 50 6.36 -18.72 15.34
C CYS A 50 5.02 -18.21 15.91
N CYS A 51 4.80 -18.45 17.20
CA CYS A 51 3.63 -18.02 17.96
C CYS A 51 3.41 -16.50 17.90
N VAL A 52 4.48 -15.71 17.78
CA VAL A 52 4.40 -14.24 17.81
C VAL A 52 3.57 -13.70 16.65
N ALA A 53 3.88 -14.03 15.38
CA ALA A 53 3.08 -13.47 14.29
C ALA A 53 1.66 -14.07 14.21
N GLN A 54 1.46 -15.30 14.70
CA GLN A 54 0.10 -15.84 14.85
C GLN A 54 -0.68 -15.06 15.89
N VAL A 55 -0.09 -14.75 17.05
CA VAL A 55 -0.70 -13.89 18.07
C VAL A 55 -0.97 -12.49 17.51
N LEU A 56 0.00 -11.88 16.84
CA LEU A 56 -0.17 -10.55 16.23
C LEU A 56 -1.31 -10.53 15.20
N ARG A 57 -1.51 -11.60 14.43
CA ARG A 57 -2.61 -11.72 13.45
C ARG A 57 -3.89 -12.33 14.03
N SER A 58 -3.85 -12.85 15.25
CA SER A 58 -5.01 -13.53 15.84
C SER A 58 -6.14 -12.53 16.07
N GLY A 59 -7.37 -13.04 16.12
CA GLY A 59 -8.54 -12.25 16.50
C GLY A 59 -8.42 -11.56 17.86
N PHE A 60 -7.49 -12.00 18.72
CA PHE A 60 -7.19 -11.33 19.98
C PHE A 60 -6.48 -9.98 19.78
N CYS A 61 -5.46 -9.91 18.92
CA CYS A 61 -4.74 -8.65 18.63
C CYS A 61 -5.40 -7.84 17.51
N ASN A 62 -6.09 -8.50 16.58
CA ASN A 62 -6.77 -7.92 15.44
C ASN A 62 -8.13 -8.59 15.23
N PRO A 63 -9.17 -8.18 15.98
CA PRO A 63 -10.54 -8.61 15.72
C PRO A 63 -10.94 -8.28 14.27
N GLY A 64 -11.59 -9.22 13.58
CA GLY A 64 -12.00 -9.02 12.18
C GLY A 64 -10.91 -9.29 11.13
N VAL A 65 -9.82 -9.98 11.50
CA VAL A 65 -8.87 -10.51 10.51
C VAL A 65 -9.55 -11.58 9.66
N GLU A 66 -9.47 -11.38 8.35
CA GLU A 66 -9.88 -12.32 7.31
C GLU A 66 -8.65 -12.68 6.47
N TYR A 67 -8.57 -13.94 6.03
CA TYR A 67 -7.52 -14.42 5.12
C TYR A 67 -8.12 -14.74 3.77
N PHE A 68 -7.40 -14.46 2.69
CA PHE A 68 -7.85 -14.77 1.34
C PHE A 68 -6.68 -14.99 0.39
N SER A 69 -6.99 -15.47 -0.82
CA SER A 69 -6.01 -15.73 -1.87
C SER A 69 -6.09 -14.65 -2.95
N LEU A 70 -4.95 -14.12 -3.41
CA LEU A 70 -4.92 -13.24 -4.59
C LEU A 70 -5.39 -13.96 -5.86
N THR A 71 -5.23 -15.29 -5.96
CA THR A 71 -5.77 -16.07 -7.07
C THR A 71 -7.27 -16.36 -6.97
N ASP A 72 -7.90 -16.11 -5.82
CA ASP A 72 -9.34 -16.25 -5.61
C ASP A 72 -9.84 -15.14 -4.65
N PRO A 73 -9.95 -13.90 -5.15
CA PRO A 73 -10.02 -12.72 -4.29
C PRO A 73 -11.43 -12.18 -4.09
N ASP A 74 -12.41 -12.65 -4.85
CA ASP A 74 -13.66 -11.92 -5.10
C ASP A 74 -14.43 -11.65 -3.81
N THR A 75 -14.60 -12.67 -2.96
CA THR A 75 -15.26 -12.52 -1.66
C THR A 75 -14.56 -11.48 -0.78
N ALA A 76 -13.23 -11.43 -0.76
CA ALA A 76 -12.48 -10.48 0.05
C ALA A 76 -12.54 -9.06 -0.53
N LEU A 77 -12.45 -8.90 -1.85
CA LEU A 77 -12.57 -7.60 -2.51
C LEU A 77 -13.97 -7.02 -2.33
N GLU A 78 -15.01 -7.83 -2.55
CA GLU A 78 -16.39 -7.45 -2.25
C GLU A 78 -16.54 -7.06 -0.78
N ARG A 79 -15.95 -7.83 0.14
CA ARG A 79 -15.98 -7.52 1.56
C ARG A 79 -15.36 -6.16 1.86
N MET A 80 -14.15 -5.89 1.34
CA MET A 80 -13.46 -4.61 1.51
C MET A 80 -14.24 -3.42 0.92
N LEU A 81 -14.93 -3.64 -0.21
CA LEU A 81 -15.75 -2.65 -0.91
C LEU A 81 -17.18 -2.51 -0.33
N SER A 82 -17.66 -3.52 0.40
CA SER A 82 -19.02 -3.54 0.98
C SER A 82 -19.14 -2.73 2.26
N ASN A 83 -18.01 -2.33 2.86
CA ASN A 83 -18.05 -1.36 3.96
C ASN A 83 -18.65 -0.07 3.44
N THR A 84 -19.69 0.41 4.12
CA THR A 84 -20.44 1.62 3.74
C THR A 84 -19.45 2.74 3.45
N ALA A 85 -19.26 3.06 2.17
CA ALA A 85 -18.42 4.18 1.77
C ALA A 85 -18.98 5.43 2.44
N HIS A 86 -18.11 6.26 3.01
CA HIS A 86 -18.56 7.51 3.62
C HIS A 86 -19.33 8.32 2.56
N PRO A 87 -20.46 8.96 2.88
CA PRO A 87 -21.27 9.68 1.90
C PRO A 87 -20.48 10.71 1.10
N ASN A 88 -19.50 11.35 1.75
CA ASN A 88 -18.63 12.36 1.14
C ASN A 88 -17.34 11.80 0.51
N CYS A 89 -17.18 10.48 0.44
CA CYS A 89 -16.02 9.87 -0.20
C CYS A 89 -16.00 10.26 -1.71
N PRO A 90 -14.89 10.81 -2.22
CA PRO A 90 -14.74 11.09 -3.65
C PRO A 90 -14.98 9.85 -4.50
N ALA A 91 -15.63 10.02 -5.65
CA ALA A 91 -16.04 8.89 -6.49
C ALA A 91 -14.85 8.06 -6.97
N GLU A 92 -13.73 8.71 -7.27
CA GLU A 92 -12.48 8.07 -7.67
C GLU A 92 -11.87 7.20 -6.57
N GLN A 93 -12.17 7.48 -5.30
CA GLN A 93 -11.64 6.77 -4.12
C GLN A 93 -12.45 5.52 -3.74
N LYS A 94 -13.59 5.27 -4.41
CA LYS A 94 -14.46 4.10 -4.20
C LYS A 94 -13.96 2.88 -4.97
N ALA A 95 -12.76 2.43 -4.61
CA ALA A 95 -12.09 1.32 -5.28
C ALA A 95 -11.10 0.59 -4.36
N VAL A 96 -10.68 -0.60 -4.82
CA VAL A 96 -9.48 -1.28 -4.35
C VAL A 96 -8.31 -0.84 -5.21
N PHE A 97 -7.24 -0.43 -4.55
CA PHE A 97 -5.98 -0.05 -5.17
C PHE A 97 -4.90 -1.08 -4.86
N TRP A 98 -4.13 -1.46 -5.89
CA TRP A 98 -2.91 -2.24 -5.75
C TRP A 98 -1.71 -1.32 -5.58
N MET A 99 -0.92 -1.55 -4.53
CA MET A 99 0.32 -0.84 -4.25
C MET A 99 1.52 -1.49 -4.96
N GLU A 100 1.58 -1.36 -6.28
CA GLU A 100 2.65 -1.92 -7.12
C GLU A 100 4.02 -1.35 -6.75
N ASP A 101 5.02 -2.22 -6.59
CA ASP A 101 6.39 -1.93 -6.12
C ASP A 101 6.52 -1.49 -4.64
N ASN A 102 5.46 -1.63 -3.84
CA ASN A 102 5.54 -1.41 -2.40
C ASN A 102 6.17 -2.62 -1.69
N ILE A 103 7.37 -2.45 -1.12
CA ILE A 103 8.10 -3.53 -0.43
C ILE A 103 7.70 -3.69 1.04
N ALA A 104 6.76 -2.89 1.55
CA ALA A 104 6.36 -2.89 2.96
C ALA A 104 5.48 -4.09 3.36
N GLY A 105 5.24 -5.04 2.46
CA GLY A 105 4.36 -6.18 2.71
C GLY A 105 2.88 -5.81 2.85
N GLU A 106 2.50 -4.60 2.40
CA GLU A 106 1.13 -4.15 2.24
C GLU A 106 0.83 -4.14 0.74
N VAL A 107 -0.26 -4.78 0.30
CA VAL A 107 -0.48 -5.11 -1.11
C VAL A 107 -1.68 -4.37 -1.70
N LEU A 108 -2.86 -4.49 -1.08
CA LEU A 108 -4.09 -3.86 -1.54
C LEU A 108 -4.66 -2.93 -0.46
N ILE A 109 -5.37 -1.89 -0.87
CA ILE A 109 -5.97 -0.92 0.03
C ILE A 109 -7.31 -0.42 -0.53
N THR A 110 -8.28 -0.14 0.33
CA THR A 110 -9.38 0.80 0.03
C THR A 110 -9.27 2.01 0.94
N VAL A 111 -9.79 3.17 0.50
CA VAL A 111 -9.85 4.40 1.33
C VAL A 111 -11.26 4.99 1.41
N GLN A 112 -12.23 4.28 0.84
CA GLN A 112 -13.63 4.72 0.80
C GLN A 112 -14.33 4.75 2.17
N ASP A 113 -13.80 3.99 3.12
CA ASP A 113 -14.21 3.92 4.52
C ASP A 113 -13.48 4.93 5.42
N ALA A 114 -12.70 5.86 4.85
CA ALA A 114 -12.20 7.00 5.62
C ALA A 114 -13.35 7.95 6.03
N GLU A 115 -13.17 8.65 7.14
CA GLU A 115 -14.06 9.73 7.55
C GLU A 115 -13.77 10.96 6.68
N TRP A 116 -14.57 11.15 5.63
CA TRP A 116 -14.36 12.21 4.63
C TRP A 116 -15.10 13.51 4.98
N SER A 117 -14.41 14.65 4.86
CA SER A 117 -14.98 16.00 4.98
C SER A 117 -16.13 16.21 4.00
N ALA A 118 -17.01 17.18 4.25
CA ALA A 118 -18.20 17.46 3.44
C ALA A 118 -17.89 17.69 1.95
N ASP A 119 -16.75 18.29 1.64
CA ASP A 119 -16.26 18.56 0.29
C ASP A 119 -15.42 17.41 -0.32
N GLY A 120 -15.20 16.34 0.44
CA GLY A 120 -14.40 15.18 0.06
C GLY A 120 -12.89 15.44 -0.04
N THR A 121 -12.39 16.59 0.44
CA THR A 121 -10.97 16.95 0.28
C THR A 121 -10.07 16.43 1.40
N VAL A 122 -10.63 16.08 2.55
CA VAL A 122 -9.90 15.54 3.71
C VAL A 122 -10.55 14.22 4.13
N GLY A 123 -9.77 13.15 4.25
CA GLY A 123 -10.23 11.86 4.75
C GLY A 123 -9.34 11.35 5.86
N THR A 124 -9.91 10.95 7.00
CA THR A 124 -9.13 10.34 8.10
C THR A 124 -9.45 8.86 8.22
N LYS A 125 -8.43 8.00 8.24
CA LYS A 125 -8.61 6.56 8.31
C LYS A 125 -7.56 5.90 9.16
N THR A 126 -7.92 4.83 9.87
CA THR A 126 -6.91 3.95 10.46
C THR A 126 -6.25 3.07 9.40
N ASN A 127 -4.92 3.05 9.39
CA ASN A 127 -4.14 2.15 8.54
C ASN A 127 -4.27 0.67 8.89
N ARG A 128 -4.99 0.32 9.96
CA ARG A 128 -5.26 -1.07 10.32
C ARG A 128 -6.33 -1.70 9.43
N LEU A 129 -7.34 -0.91 9.03
CA LEU A 129 -8.54 -1.42 8.38
C LEU A 129 -8.41 -1.37 6.86
N ASN A 130 -8.94 -2.40 6.19
CA ASN A 130 -9.04 -2.44 4.73
C ASN A 130 -7.68 -2.25 4.03
N TRP A 131 -6.61 -2.73 4.68
CA TRP A 131 -5.26 -2.85 4.17
C TRP A 131 -4.87 -4.32 4.16
N THR A 132 -4.62 -4.88 2.99
CA THR A 132 -4.18 -6.27 2.87
C THR A 132 -2.68 -6.35 3.07
N ARG A 133 -2.26 -7.44 3.71
CA ARG A 133 -0.89 -7.64 4.14
C ARG A 133 -0.49 -9.08 3.89
N ASP A 134 0.79 -9.27 3.57
CA ASP A 134 1.33 -10.61 3.49
C ASP A 134 1.35 -11.26 4.88
N PRO A 135 1.23 -12.59 4.98
CA PRO A 135 1.26 -13.33 6.24
C PRO A 135 2.66 -13.44 6.87
N THR A 136 3.53 -12.45 6.65
CA THR A 136 4.92 -12.42 7.12
C THR A 136 5.03 -11.73 8.48
N CYS A 137 6.13 -11.96 9.20
CA CYS A 137 6.36 -11.33 10.50
C CYS A 137 6.35 -9.79 10.41
N PHE A 138 7.03 -9.23 9.42
CA PHE A 138 7.14 -7.77 9.26
C PHE A 138 5.78 -7.14 8.93
N ALA A 139 5.04 -7.70 7.97
CA ALA A 139 3.71 -7.21 7.63
C ALA A 139 2.72 -7.37 8.81
N SER A 140 2.82 -8.48 9.56
CA SER A 140 2.07 -8.69 10.81
C SER A 140 2.33 -7.61 11.85
N LEU A 141 3.60 -7.21 12.02
CA LEU A 141 3.98 -6.13 12.91
C LEU A 141 3.36 -4.80 12.43
N LEU A 142 3.48 -4.46 11.14
CA LEU A 142 2.92 -3.23 10.58
C LEU A 142 1.42 -3.09 10.79
N GLY A 143 0.65 -4.19 10.73
CA GLY A 143 -0.78 -4.17 11.00
C GLY A 143 -1.16 -4.22 12.50
N SER A 144 -0.19 -4.39 13.40
CA SER A 144 -0.46 -4.66 14.81
C SER A 144 -0.64 -3.37 15.63
N PRO A 145 -1.47 -3.40 16.70
CA PRO A 145 -1.52 -2.30 17.68
C PRO A 145 -0.17 -1.95 18.29
N LEU A 146 0.73 -2.93 18.44
CA LEU A 146 2.04 -2.72 19.07
C LEU A 146 2.92 -1.80 18.24
N TYR A 147 2.90 -1.96 16.92
CA TYR A 147 3.65 -1.07 16.03
C TYR A 147 3.17 0.37 16.16
N PHE A 148 1.85 0.61 16.13
CA PHE A 148 1.31 1.96 16.27
C PHE A 148 1.48 2.57 17.66
N ARG A 149 1.57 1.76 18.72
CA ARG A 149 2.01 2.28 20.03
C ARG A 149 3.45 2.80 20.00
N ALA A 150 4.31 2.19 19.18
CA ALA A 150 5.73 2.55 19.11
C ALA A 150 6.02 3.71 18.13
N VAL A 151 5.34 3.76 16.98
CA VAL A 151 5.67 4.73 15.91
C VAL A 151 4.72 5.92 15.83
N GLY A 152 3.62 5.93 16.57
CA GLY A 152 2.60 6.98 16.54
C GLY A 152 1.24 6.49 16.02
N PRO A 153 0.24 7.39 16.02
CA PRO A 153 -1.15 7.01 15.80
C PRO A 153 -1.32 6.20 14.51
N ALA A 154 -2.17 5.17 14.59
CA ALA A 154 -2.57 4.35 13.46
C ALA A 154 -3.44 5.14 12.45
N GLU A 155 -3.74 6.40 12.73
CA GLU A 155 -4.57 7.25 11.88
C GLU A 155 -3.71 7.96 10.85
N VAL A 156 -4.16 7.90 9.61
CA VAL A 156 -3.62 8.67 8.49
C VAL A 156 -4.69 9.63 8.00
N THR A 157 -4.29 10.85 7.72
CA THR A 157 -5.12 11.88 7.09
C THR A 157 -4.68 12.01 5.64
N LEU A 158 -5.61 11.79 4.71
CA LEU A 158 -5.46 12.13 3.30
C LEU A 158 -6.00 13.54 3.10
N ARG A 159 -5.22 14.44 2.52
CA ARG A 159 -5.65 15.81 2.19
C ARG A 159 -5.33 16.08 0.73
N TYR A 160 -6.32 16.42 -0.06
CA TYR A 160 -6.13 16.87 -1.43
C TYR A 160 -5.58 18.30 -1.46
N SER A 161 -4.73 18.58 -2.46
CA SER A 161 -4.39 19.94 -2.85
C SER A 161 -5.62 20.68 -3.40
N PRO A 162 -5.64 22.02 -3.40
CA PRO A 162 -6.75 22.79 -3.96
C PRO A 162 -7.08 22.44 -5.43
N ASP A 163 -6.08 22.09 -6.24
CA ASP A 163 -6.23 21.67 -7.64
C ASP A 163 -6.47 20.16 -7.81
N ARG A 164 -6.55 19.41 -6.71
CA ARG A 164 -6.73 17.95 -6.64
C ARG A 164 -5.68 17.12 -7.38
N LYS A 165 -4.55 17.73 -7.73
CA LYS A 165 -3.43 17.05 -8.38
C LYS A 165 -2.53 16.29 -7.38
N TRP A 166 -2.57 16.67 -6.11
CA TRP A 166 -1.76 16.07 -5.05
C TRP A 166 -2.62 15.63 -3.89
N ILE A 167 -2.17 14.58 -3.21
CA ILE A 167 -2.71 14.16 -1.92
C ILE A 167 -1.53 14.11 -0.95
N MET A 168 -1.64 14.86 0.15
CA MET A 168 -0.77 14.71 1.30
C MET A 168 -1.31 13.59 2.18
N ILE A 169 -0.48 12.59 2.50
CA ILE A 169 -0.78 11.61 3.54
C ILE A 169 -0.02 12.02 4.79
N HIS A 170 -0.75 12.42 5.83
CA HIS A 170 -0.18 12.78 7.13
C HIS A 170 -0.50 11.70 8.17
N GLY A 171 0.53 11.08 8.73
CA GLY A 171 0.43 10.14 9.85
C GLY A 171 1.68 10.24 10.73
N ALA A 172 2.32 9.11 11.05
CA ALA A 172 3.62 9.12 11.73
C ALA A 172 4.71 9.88 10.95
N LYS A 173 4.57 9.96 9.62
CA LYS A 173 5.37 10.77 8.71
C LYS A 173 4.46 11.37 7.65
N THR A 174 4.92 12.44 7.00
CA THR A 174 4.25 13.03 5.84
C THR A 174 4.77 12.39 4.56
N PHE A 175 3.86 11.99 3.69
CA PHE A 175 4.15 11.50 2.35
C PHE A 175 3.26 12.21 1.33
N TRP A 176 3.65 12.12 0.06
CA TRP A 176 2.94 12.75 -1.03
C TRP A 176 2.43 11.68 -1.99
N MET A 177 1.30 11.94 -2.63
CA MET A 177 0.80 11.16 -3.75
C MET A 177 0.43 12.12 -4.88
N ARG A 178 0.97 11.88 -6.07
CA ARG A 178 0.52 12.54 -7.29
C ARG A 178 -0.70 11.79 -7.82
N VAL A 179 -1.81 12.50 -8.05
CA VAL A 179 -2.94 11.98 -8.83
C VAL A 179 -2.58 12.11 -10.31
N LEU A 180 -2.40 10.98 -10.98
CA LEU A 180 -1.91 10.94 -12.35
C LEU A 180 -3.00 11.43 -13.31
N GLN A 181 -2.62 12.36 -14.17
CA GLN A 181 -3.49 13.01 -15.15
C GLN A 181 -3.24 12.42 -16.55
N ALA A 182 -4.11 12.75 -17.51
CA ALA A 182 -3.97 12.27 -18.89
C ALA A 182 -2.74 12.83 -19.63
N ASP A 183 -2.26 14.00 -19.22
CA ASP A 183 -1.07 14.65 -19.74
C ASP A 183 0.22 14.25 -18.99
N ASP A 184 0.11 13.47 -17.91
CA ASP A 184 1.28 12.95 -17.20
C ASP A 184 1.95 11.85 -18.02
N THR A 185 3.08 12.20 -18.66
CA THR A 185 3.95 11.21 -19.32
C THR A 185 5.00 10.72 -18.33
N LEU A 186 4.86 9.46 -17.89
CA LEU A 186 5.86 8.77 -17.09
C LEU A 186 6.69 7.84 -17.98
N THR A 187 8.00 7.80 -17.75
CA THR A 187 8.91 6.89 -18.45
C THR A 187 9.64 5.96 -17.49
N THR A 188 10.06 4.81 -17.98
CA THR A 188 11.03 3.93 -17.32
C THR A 188 12.45 4.52 -17.45
N PRO A 189 13.45 3.99 -16.72
CA PRO A 189 14.83 4.49 -16.76
C PRO A 189 15.52 4.45 -18.14
N ASP A 190 15.08 3.55 -19.02
CA ASP A 190 15.53 3.43 -20.41
C ASP A 190 14.79 4.37 -21.38
N GLY A 191 13.87 5.19 -20.86
CA GLY A 191 13.12 6.19 -21.62
C GLY A 191 11.84 5.66 -22.27
N ALA A 192 11.49 4.37 -22.12
CA ALA A 192 10.23 3.86 -22.63
C ALA A 192 9.03 4.40 -21.83
N PRO A 193 7.85 4.59 -22.45
CA PRO A 193 6.64 4.96 -21.70
C PRO A 193 6.29 3.90 -20.66
N LEU A 194 5.96 4.35 -19.44
CA LEU A 194 5.54 3.44 -18.37
C LEU A 194 4.17 2.84 -18.69
N SER A 195 4.12 1.51 -18.85
CA SER A 195 2.90 0.81 -19.25
C SER A 195 1.92 0.59 -18.09
N GLY A 196 0.61 0.56 -18.41
CA GLY A 196 -0.43 0.12 -17.49
C GLY A 196 -0.76 1.09 -16.36
N VAL A 197 -0.44 2.37 -16.56
CA VAL A 197 -0.84 3.50 -15.72
C VAL A 197 -1.96 4.25 -16.42
N GLU A 198 -2.99 4.63 -15.68
CA GLU A 198 -4.17 5.33 -16.22
C GLU A 198 -4.43 6.63 -15.44
N PRO A 199 -5.10 7.63 -16.05
CA PRO A 199 -5.57 8.81 -15.32
C PRO A 199 -6.44 8.40 -14.12
N GLY A 200 -6.16 9.01 -12.96
CA GLY A 200 -6.78 8.67 -11.69
C GLY A 200 -6.04 7.62 -10.87
N ASP A 201 -4.98 7.00 -11.42
CA ASP A 201 -4.01 6.28 -10.59
C ASP A 201 -3.19 7.25 -9.74
N PHE A 202 -2.52 6.72 -8.72
CA PHE A 202 -1.66 7.53 -7.87
C PHE A 202 -0.22 7.07 -7.90
N MET A 203 0.69 8.03 -7.81
CA MET A 203 2.10 7.78 -7.57
C MET A 203 2.48 8.28 -6.18
N ARG A 204 2.70 7.36 -5.25
CA ARG A 204 3.14 7.66 -3.89
C ARG A 204 4.63 7.99 -3.92
N ILE A 205 4.99 9.13 -3.36
CA ILE A 205 6.33 9.69 -3.33
C ILE A 205 6.75 9.98 -1.88
N THR A 206 8.01 9.69 -1.57
CA THR A 206 8.69 10.22 -0.38
C THR A 206 10.03 10.76 -0.79
N TRP A 207 10.22 12.03 -0.51
CA TRP A 207 11.52 12.70 -0.60
C TRP A 207 12.33 12.46 0.66
N LYS A 208 13.65 12.66 0.59
CA LYS A 208 14.52 12.54 1.77
C LYS A 208 14.17 13.58 2.84
N ASP A 209 13.82 14.78 2.40
CA ASP A 209 13.14 15.81 3.18
C ASP A 209 11.69 15.95 2.67
N PRO A 210 10.66 15.69 3.50
CA PRO A 210 9.27 15.74 3.07
C PRO A 210 8.78 17.14 2.65
N THR A 211 9.56 18.20 2.92
CA THR A 211 9.26 19.59 2.58
C THR A 211 10.05 20.11 1.37
N ASP A 212 11.01 19.34 0.86
CA ASP A 212 11.87 19.72 -0.26
C ASP A 212 11.93 18.60 -1.32
N PRO A 213 11.18 18.75 -2.44
CA PRO A 213 11.24 17.81 -3.56
C PRO A 213 12.64 17.65 -4.18
N SER A 214 13.50 18.66 -4.07
CA SER A 214 14.86 18.62 -4.61
C SER A 214 15.83 17.77 -3.77
N SER A 215 15.45 17.40 -2.54
CA SER A 215 16.22 16.51 -1.66
C SER A 215 16.42 15.09 -2.22
N GLY A 216 15.69 14.76 -3.29
CA GLY A 216 15.75 13.49 -4.00
C GLY A 216 14.81 12.45 -3.41
N LEU A 217 14.53 11.41 -4.20
CA LEU A 217 13.59 10.36 -3.82
C LEU A 217 14.20 9.38 -2.79
N ALA A 218 13.45 9.11 -1.73
CA ALA A 218 13.73 8.07 -0.76
C ALA A 218 12.90 6.80 -1.01
N TYR A 219 11.68 6.93 -1.55
CA TYR A 219 10.77 5.81 -1.81
C TYR A 219 9.67 6.23 -2.78
N GLN A 220 9.25 5.35 -3.70
CA GLN A 220 8.24 5.68 -4.72
C GLN A 220 7.50 4.43 -5.18
N TYR A 221 6.17 4.45 -5.29
CA TYR A 221 5.41 3.29 -5.80
C TYR A 221 4.04 3.72 -6.34
N LEU A 222 3.35 2.84 -7.07
CA LEU A 222 2.06 3.17 -7.71
C LEU A 222 0.88 2.60 -6.92
N TRP A 223 -0.23 3.32 -6.93
CA TRP A 223 -1.54 2.82 -6.52
C TRP A 223 -2.42 2.72 -7.77
N LYS A 224 -2.61 1.50 -8.25
CA LYS A 224 -3.40 1.21 -9.45
C LYS A 224 -4.80 0.77 -9.06
N LYS A 225 -5.84 1.39 -9.62
CA LYS A 225 -7.22 0.93 -9.44
C LYS A 225 -7.43 -0.45 -10.08
N ILE A 226 -7.68 -1.47 -9.25
CA ILE A 226 -7.84 -2.86 -9.72
C ILE A 226 -9.27 -3.39 -9.62
N ALA A 227 -10.08 -2.87 -8.70
CA ALA A 227 -11.45 -3.35 -8.52
C ALA A 227 -12.38 -2.28 -7.94
N TRP A 228 -13.68 -2.35 -8.24
CA TRP A 228 -14.72 -1.48 -7.70
C TRP A 228 -16.09 -2.19 -7.78
N LEU A 229 -17.10 -1.62 -7.13
CA LEU A 229 -18.49 -2.03 -7.34
C LEU A 229 -19.12 -1.15 -8.42
N ASP A 230 -19.78 -1.76 -9.41
CA ASP A 230 -20.54 -1.00 -10.41
C ASP A 230 -21.85 -0.42 -9.82
N GLY A 231 -22.63 0.29 -10.64
CA GLY A 231 -23.90 0.88 -10.20
C GLY A 231 -24.96 -0.14 -9.75
N ALA A 232 -24.77 -1.44 -10.07
CA ALA A 232 -25.63 -2.53 -9.60
C ALA A 232 -25.04 -3.26 -8.38
N GLY A 233 -23.93 -2.77 -7.83
CA GLY A 233 -23.24 -3.38 -6.69
C GLY A 233 -22.43 -4.62 -7.03
N ARG A 234 -22.17 -4.90 -8.32
CA ARG A 234 -21.38 -6.06 -8.75
C ARG A 234 -19.90 -5.73 -8.74
N LEU A 235 -19.08 -6.68 -8.30
CA LEU A 235 -17.62 -6.54 -8.38
C LEU A 235 -17.16 -6.49 -9.84
N VAL A 236 -16.43 -5.44 -10.18
CA VAL A 236 -15.72 -5.29 -11.44
C VAL A 236 -14.23 -5.23 -11.15
N LYS A 237 -13.45 -6.09 -11.82
CA LYS A 237 -11.98 -6.07 -11.81
C LYS A 237 -11.46 -5.48 -13.11
N SER A 238 -10.50 -4.55 -13.06
CA SER A 238 -9.81 -4.09 -14.27
C SER A 238 -8.81 -5.15 -14.74
N LYS A 239 -8.35 -5.03 -16.00
CA LYS A 239 -7.23 -5.83 -16.53
C LYS A 239 -5.94 -5.68 -15.69
N ARG A 240 -5.82 -4.61 -14.90
CA ARG A 240 -4.67 -4.38 -14.01
C ARG A 240 -4.62 -5.39 -12.85
N TYR A 241 -5.73 -6.07 -12.56
CA TYR A 241 -5.74 -7.21 -11.65
C TYR A 241 -4.86 -8.37 -12.16
N ASP A 242 -4.70 -8.52 -13.48
CA ASP A 242 -3.84 -9.57 -14.06
C ASP A 242 -2.37 -9.39 -13.65
N GLY A 243 -1.92 -8.15 -13.41
CA GLY A 243 -0.59 -7.88 -12.87
C GLY A 243 -0.41 -8.36 -11.42
N VAL A 244 -1.46 -8.21 -10.60
CA VAL A 244 -1.49 -8.76 -9.24
C VAL A 244 -1.42 -10.30 -9.28
N LEU A 245 -2.22 -10.92 -10.16
CA LEU A 245 -2.21 -12.38 -10.36
C LEU A 245 -0.86 -12.88 -10.83
N GLN A 246 -0.26 -12.21 -11.81
CA GLN A 246 1.06 -12.54 -12.32
C GLN A 246 2.08 -12.55 -11.18
N GLN A 247 2.16 -11.50 -10.37
CA GLN A 247 3.09 -11.44 -9.24
C GLN A 247 2.77 -12.45 -8.13
N ALA A 248 1.49 -12.75 -7.89
CA ALA A 248 1.06 -13.81 -6.96
C ALA A 248 1.42 -15.22 -7.44
N GLN A 249 1.62 -15.42 -8.75
CA GLN A 249 1.97 -16.70 -9.38
C GLN A 249 3.46 -16.83 -9.74
N MET A 250 4.22 -15.72 -9.76
CA MET A 250 5.66 -15.73 -10.03
C MET A 250 6.39 -16.74 -9.16
N ALA A 251 7.40 -17.43 -9.69
CA ALA A 251 8.28 -18.24 -8.87
C ALA A 251 9.15 -17.35 -7.97
N MET A 252 9.58 -17.88 -6.83
CA MET A 252 10.62 -17.22 -6.02
C MET A 252 11.93 -17.15 -6.80
N PRO A 253 12.72 -16.06 -6.71
CA PRO A 253 14.03 -16.00 -7.34
C PRO A 253 14.93 -17.15 -6.87
N ALA A 254 15.67 -17.74 -7.81
CA ALA A 254 16.65 -18.78 -7.51
C ALA A 254 17.61 -18.34 -6.39
N GLY A 255 17.92 -19.26 -5.47
CA GLY A 255 18.74 -18.98 -4.29
C GLY A 255 17.96 -18.45 -3.07
N SER A 256 16.66 -18.18 -3.17
CA SER A 256 15.80 -17.81 -2.03
C SER A 256 15.38 -19.02 -1.18
N THR A 257 16.31 -19.93 -0.89
CA THR A 257 16.01 -21.16 -0.15
C THR A 257 15.76 -20.87 1.33
N PRO A 258 14.95 -21.65 2.06
CA PRO A 258 14.55 -21.33 3.43
C PRO A 258 15.70 -21.21 4.45
N TRP A 259 16.84 -21.88 4.22
CA TRP A 259 17.94 -21.95 5.18
C TRP A 259 19.10 -21.01 4.86
N CYS A 260 19.55 -20.92 3.60
CA CYS A 260 20.58 -19.97 3.18
C CYS A 260 19.99 -18.59 2.78
N GLY A 261 18.73 -18.57 2.36
CA GLY A 261 17.98 -17.34 2.06
C GLY A 261 17.44 -16.63 3.29
N PHE A 262 17.44 -17.23 4.49
CA PHE A 262 16.98 -16.55 5.72
C PHE A 262 17.72 -15.24 5.97
N PHE A 263 19.04 -15.24 5.79
CA PHE A 263 19.88 -14.05 5.92
C PHE A 263 20.24 -13.43 4.58
N ASN A 264 19.63 -13.94 3.49
CA ASN A 264 19.97 -13.57 2.13
C ASN A 264 21.48 -13.57 1.82
N CYS A 265 22.29 -14.33 2.58
CA CYS A 265 23.76 -14.28 2.50
C CYS A 265 24.29 -14.76 1.14
N CYS A 266 23.52 -15.62 0.46
CA CYS A 266 23.87 -16.17 -0.84
C CYS A 266 23.34 -15.33 -2.03
N LEU A 267 22.66 -14.21 -1.77
CA LEU A 267 22.06 -13.40 -2.81
C LEU A 267 22.86 -12.12 -3.06
N THR A 268 23.05 -11.79 -4.33
CA THR A 268 23.52 -10.46 -4.72
C THR A 268 22.53 -9.38 -4.25
N LYS A 269 23.00 -8.13 -4.17
CA LYS A 269 22.13 -6.98 -3.82
C LYS A 269 20.89 -6.89 -4.73
N GLN A 270 21.06 -7.13 -6.03
CA GLN A 270 19.93 -7.08 -6.97
C GLN A 270 18.99 -8.27 -6.78
N GLN A 271 19.52 -9.49 -6.58
CA GLN A 271 18.68 -10.65 -6.31
C GLN A 271 17.85 -10.47 -5.04
N ARG A 272 18.40 -9.85 -3.98
CA ARG A 272 17.64 -9.47 -2.78
C ARG A 272 16.47 -8.57 -3.10
N MET A 273 16.67 -7.53 -3.92
CA MET A 273 15.56 -6.65 -4.32
C MET A 273 14.53 -7.37 -5.18
N ASN A 274 14.96 -8.30 -6.03
CA ASN A 274 14.05 -9.09 -6.85
C ASN A 274 13.15 -10.03 -6.02
N GLN A 275 13.48 -10.31 -4.74
CA GLN A 275 12.61 -11.10 -3.86
C GLN A 275 11.32 -10.37 -3.45
N TYR A 276 11.25 -9.05 -3.66
CA TYR A 276 10.03 -8.28 -3.41
C TYR A 276 9.10 -8.25 -4.62
N LEU A 277 9.51 -8.78 -5.78
CA LEU A 277 8.64 -8.82 -6.97
C LEU A 277 7.50 -9.84 -6.83
N PRO A 278 7.72 -11.08 -6.35
CA PRO A 278 6.62 -12.02 -6.18
C PRO A 278 5.80 -11.68 -4.92
N LEU A 279 4.52 -11.41 -5.08
CA LEU A 279 3.57 -11.22 -3.97
C LEU A 279 3.21 -12.55 -3.32
N SER A 280 2.94 -12.58 -2.01
CA SER A 280 2.34 -13.77 -1.40
C SER A 280 0.92 -13.96 -1.91
N ASN A 281 0.61 -15.17 -2.41
CA ASN A 281 -0.76 -15.47 -2.81
C ASN A 281 -1.72 -15.43 -1.61
N LEU A 282 -1.28 -15.88 -0.43
CA LEU A 282 -2.05 -15.72 0.79
C LEU A 282 -1.89 -14.28 1.31
N GLN A 283 -3.00 -13.63 1.61
CA GLN A 283 -3.07 -12.31 2.21
C GLN A 283 -3.95 -12.37 3.45
N TYR A 284 -3.82 -11.38 4.34
CA TYR A 284 -4.81 -11.11 5.37
C TYR A 284 -5.20 -9.63 5.37
N VAL A 285 -6.41 -9.35 5.84
CA VAL A 285 -6.96 -8.00 5.94
C VAL A 285 -7.80 -7.90 7.21
N VAL A 286 -7.81 -6.73 7.85
CA VAL A 286 -8.77 -6.44 8.93
C VAL A 286 -9.92 -5.67 8.31
N VAL A 287 -11.11 -6.27 8.25
CA VAL A 287 -12.30 -5.58 7.79
C VAL A 287 -13.13 -5.20 9.02
N PRO A 288 -13.65 -3.95 9.13
CA PRO A 288 -14.60 -3.62 10.17
C PRO A 288 -15.80 -4.61 10.14
N PRO A 289 -16.37 -4.93 11.32
CA PRO A 289 -17.59 -5.72 11.37
C PRO A 289 -18.69 -5.06 10.52
N ARG A 290 -19.63 -5.85 9.98
CA ARG A 290 -20.87 -5.31 9.40
C ARG A 290 -21.73 -4.72 10.52
N THR A 291 -21.32 -3.62 11.13
CA THR A 291 -22.19 -2.88 12.05
C THR A 291 -23.17 -2.07 11.22
N ALA A 292 -24.46 -2.30 11.45
CA ALA A 292 -25.52 -1.37 11.06
C ALA A 292 -25.10 0.02 11.58
N SER A 293 -24.87 0.97 10.67
CA SER A 293 -24.65 2.40 10.93
C SER A 293 -24.24 2.73 12.37
N ILE A 294 -22.93 2.81 12.66
CA ILE A 294 -22.49 3.42 13.90
C ILE A 294 -22.91 4.90 13.82
N GLN A 295 -24.08 5.23 14.37
CA GLN A 295 -24.42 6.60 14.71
C GLN A 295 -23.43 7.03 15.79
N ARG A 296 -22.31 7.64 15.39
CA ARG A 296 -21.52 8.44 16.30
C ARG A 296 -22.33 9.71 16.55
N VAL A 297 -22.87 9.82 17.76
CA VAL A 297 -23.52 11.02 18.31
C VAL A 297 -22.54 12.19 18.29
#